data_AF-A0A8T6UQC4-F1
#
_entry.id   AF-A0A8T6UQC4-F1
#
_cell.length_a   1.000
_cell.length_b   1.000
_cell.length_c   1.000
_cell.angle_alpha   90.00
_cell.angle_beta   90.00
_cell.angle_gamma   90.00
#
_symmetry.space_group_name_H-M   'P 1'
#
loop_
_entity.id
_entity.type
_entity.pdbx_description
1 polymer ?
#
loop_
_entity_poly.entity_id
_entity_poly.type
_entity_poly.pdbx_seq_one_letter_code
_entity_poly.pdbx_strand_id
1 'polypeptide(L)'
;MYHPFSDLIDTPESFIVKLDAPGFTREDFDISVTENTLDLFAERKEEKQKEQRKYIQHERRYGSISRSMMLPAKIKPEEVSATYKKGVLTITMPKKVPEAKKTKVPVKST
;
A
#
# COMPACT_ATOMS: atom_id res chain seq x y z
N MET A 1 1.57 -12.55 -11.42
CA MET A 1 1.63 -11.40 -10.50
C MET A 1 1.39 -10.13 -11.30
N TYR A 2 0.27 -9.45 -11.04
CA TYR A 2 -0.08 -8.19 -11.70
C TYR A 2 0.46 -7.04 -10.85
N HIS A 3 1.06 -6.05 -11.51
CA HIS A 3 1.64 -4.87 -10.86
C HIS A 3 0.84 -3.64 -11.28
N PRO A 4 -0.17 -3.23 -10.50
CA PRO A 4 -0.92 -2.04 -10.82
C PRO A 4 -0.04 -0.80 -10.60
N PHE A 5 -0.38 0.27 -11.30
CA PHE A 5 0.23 1.58 -11.08
C PHE A 5 -0.19 2.11 -9.71
N SER A 6 0.76 2.74 -9.03
CA SER A 6 0.54 3.31 -7.71
C SER A 6 1.38 4.55 -7.52
N ASP A 7 0.84 5.50 -6.77
CA ASP A 7 1.55 6.67 -6.27
C ASP A 7 1.80 6.52 -4.77
N LEU A 8 2.98 6.92 -4.31
CA LEU A 8 3.29 7.15 -2.90
C LEU A 8 3.54 8.66 -2.74
N ILE A 9 2.62 9.33 -2.06
CA ILE A 9 2.61 10.78 -1.90
C ILE A 9 3.10 11.10 -0.49
N ASP A 10 4.13 11.94 -0.42
CA ASP A 10 4.61 12.52 0.83
C ASP A 10 3.88 13.84 1.10
N THR A 11 3.17 13.92 2.22
CA THR A 11 2.60 15.16 2.75
C THR A 11 3.27 15.53 4.08
N PRO A 12 3.16 16.77 4.57
CA PRO A 12 3.75 17.15 5.86
C PRO A 12 3.34 16.24 7.03
N GLU A 13 2.09 15.76 7.03
CA GLU A 13 1.51 15.01 8.15
C GLU A 13 1.39 13.50 7.90
N SER A 14 1.42 13.06 6.64
CA SER A 14 1.12 11.66 6.29
C SER A 14 1.80 11.20 4.99
N PHE A 15 1.93 9.89 4.85
CA PHE A 15 2.12 9.26 3.54
C PHE A 15 0.78 8.77 3.01
N ILE A 16 0.54 8.96 1.71
CA ILE A 16 -0.69 8.51 1.05
C ILE A 16 -0.31 7.60 -0.11
N VAL A 17 -0.75 6.35 -0.09
CA VAL A 17 -0.65 5.45 -1.24
C VAL A 17 -1.95 5.44 -2.00
N LYS A 18 -1.90 5.60 -3.32
CA LYS A 18 -3.03 5.38 -4.23
C LYS A 18 -2.67 4.26 -5.19
N LEU A 19 -3.54 3.27 -5.33
CA LEU A 19 -3.34 2.12 -6.20
C LEU A 19 -4.58 1.89 -7.07
N ASP A 20 -4.37 1.81 -8.38
CA ASP A 20 -5.41 1.47 -9.33
C ASP A 20 -5.63 -0.05 -9.36
N ALA A 21 -6.66 -0.52 -8.66
CA ALA A 21 -6.99 -1.93 -8.53
C ALA A 21 -8.45 -2.22 -8.94
N PRO A 22 -8.86 -1.92 -10.20
CA PRO A 22 -10.25 -2.11 -10.62
C PRO A 22 -10.67 -3.59 -10.62
N GLY A 23 -11.88 -3.83 -10.12
CA GLY A 23 -12.50 -5.15 -10.10
C GLY A 23 -12.08 -6.04 -8.94
N PHE A 24 -11.29 -5.52 -7.99
CA PHE A 24 -11.19 -6.07 -6.64
C PHE A 24 -12.37 -5.59 -5.80
N THR A 25 -12.66 -6.30 -4.73
CA THR A 25 -13.57 -5.94 -3.65
C THR A 25 -12.75 -5.55 -2.41
N ARG A 26 -13.38 -4.99 -1.37
CA ARG A 26 -12.64 -4.55 -0.18
C ARG A 26 -12.02 -5.73 0.55
N GLU A 27 -12.71 -6.85 0.50
CA GLU A 27 -12.42 -8.10 1.16
C GLU A 27 -11.25 -8.85 0.49
N ASP A 28 -10.89 -8.48 -0.75
CA ASP A 28 -9.75 -9.06 -1.46
C ASP A 28 -8.41 -8.46 -1.01
N PHE A 29 -8.40 -7.35 -0.26
CA PHE A 29 -7.19 -6.67 0.17
C PHE A 29 -6.76 -7.08 1.59
N ASP A 30 -5.52 -7.49 1.72
CA ASP A 30 -4.81 -7.67 2.98
C ASP A 30 -3.72 -6.59 3.08
N ILE A 31 -3.81 -5.76 4.10
CA ILE A 31 -2.94 -4.59 4.30
C ILE A 31 -2.34 -4.70 5.69
N SER A 32 -1.02 -4.76 5.75
CA SER A 32 -0.27 -4.75 7.01
C SER A 32 0.78 -3.64 6.99
N VAL A 33 1.00 -3.06 8.16
CA VAL A 33 1.92 -1.92 8.32
C VAL A 33 2.78 -2.12 9.56
N THR A 34 4.04 -1.72 9.46
CA THR A 34 4.93 -1.50 10.59
C THR A 34 5.19 0.01 10.73
N GLU A 35 6.09 0.42 11.62
CA GLU A 35 6.47 1.83 11.71
C GLU A 35 7.10 2.37 10.42
N ASN A 36 7.66 1.53 9.56
CA ASN A 36 8.48 1.94 8.42
C ASN A 36 8.19 1.17 7.13
N THR A 37 7.23 0.25 7.13
CA THR A 37 6.91 -0.58 5.98
C THR A 37 5.39 -0.68 5.80
N LEU A 38 4.94 -0.65 4.56
CA LEU A 38 3.59 -1.00 4.14
C LEU A 38 3.67 -2.24 3.25
N ASP A 39 3.00 -3.30 3.67
CA ASP A 39 2.82 -4.54 2.94
C ASP A 39 1.37 -4.65 2.47
N LEU A 40 1.20 -4.81 1.16
CA LEU A 40 -0.08 -4.92 0.50
C LEU A 40 -0.12 -6.24 -0.27
N PHE A 41 -1.10 -7.06 0.06
CA PHE A 41 -1.47 -8.23 -0.73
C PHE A 41 -2.92 -8.11 -1.19
N ALA A 42 -3.20 -8.57 -2.40
CA ALA A 42 -4.58 -8.76 -2.85
C ALA A 42 -4.63 -9.86 -3.88
N GLU A 43 -5.68 -10.68 -3.91
CA GLU A 43 -5.85 -11.70 -4.94
C GLU A 43 -7.23 -11.62 -5.56
N ARG A 44 -7.27 -11.45 -6.87
CA ARG A 44 -8.49 -11.61 -7.64
C ARG A 44 -8.45 -12.90 -8.43
N LYS A 45 -9.30 -13.85 -8.06
CA LYS A 45 -9.46 -15.10 -8.78
C LYS A 45 -10.22 -14.88 -10.10
N GLU A 46 -9.77 -15.57 -11.14
CA GLU A 46 -10.53 -15.67 -12.38
C GLU A 46 -11.81 -16.49 -12.11
N GLU A 47 -12.96 -16.03 -12.61
CA GLU A 47 -14.18 -16.82 -12.59
C GLU A 47 -13.98 -18.07 -13.46
N LYS A 48 -13.58 -19.18 -12.82
CA LYS A 48 -13.38 -20.49 -13.45
C LYS A 48 -14.63 -21.09 -14.09
N GLN A 49 -15.82 -20.49 -13.93
CA GLN A 49 -17.09 -21.05 -14.41
C GLN A 49 -17.25 -21.11 -15.94
N LYS A 50 -16.28 -20.69 -16.76
CA LYS A 50 -16.38 -20.84 -18.21
C LYS A 50 -15.06 -21.23 -18.87
N GLU A 51 -14.59 -22.43 -18.59
CA GLU A 51 -13.71 -23.17 -19.53
C GLU A 51 -14.37 -23.39 -20.92
N GLN A 52 -15.61 -22.90 -21.14
CA GLN A 52 -16.31 -22.85 -22.43
C GLN A 52 -16.39 -21.44 -23.07
N ARG A 53 -15.63 -20.43 -22.60
CA ARG A 53 -15.59 -19.11 -23.27
C ARG A 53 -14.59 -19.11 -24.42
N LYS A 54 -15.07 -18.94 -25.66
CA LYS A 54 -14.21 -18.57 -26.79
C LYS A 54 -13.92 -17.07 -26.72
N TYR A 55 -12.77 -16.71 -26.15
CA TYR A 55 -12.30 -15.34 -26.17
C TYR A 55 -11.88 -14.95 -27.59
N ILE A 56 -12.39 -13.83 -28.10
CA ILE A 56 -11.85 -13.19 -29.32
C ILE A 56 -10.60 -12.38 -28.98
N GLN A 57 -10.59 -11.73 -27.80
CA GLN A 57 -9.44 -10.99 -27.26
C GLN A 57 -9.53 -10.98 -25.73
N HIS A 58 -8.37 -11.10 -25.06
CA HIS A 58 -8.28 -11.21 -23.60
C HIS A 58 -7.12 -10.36 -23.06
N GLU A 59 -7.43 -9.16 -22.58
CA GLU A 59 -6.43 -8.19 -22.09
C GLU A 59 -6.48 -7.97 -20.58
N ARG A 60 -7.63 -8.29 -19.96
CA ARG A 60 -7.83 -8.13 -18.52
C ARG A 60 -6.94 -9.12 -17.79
N ARG A 61 -6.11 -8.62 -16.88
CA ARG A 61 -5.30 -9.47 -16.01
C ARG A 61 -6.09 -9.87 -14.77
N TYR A 62 -6.03 -11.14 -14.43
CA TYR A 62 -6.46 -11.70 -13.15
C TYR A 62 -5.22 -12.18 -12.39
N GLY A 63 -5.32 -12.28 -11.07
CA GLY A 63 -4.25 -12.75 -10.21
C GLY A 63 -3.99 -11.85 -9.02
N SER A 64 -2.82 -12.06 -8.41
CA SER A 64 -2.41 -11.39 -7.18
C SER A 64 -1.55 -10.15 -7.40
N ILE A 65 -1.74 -9.20 -6.49
CA ILE A 65 -0.91 -8.04 -6.19
C ILE A 65 -0.15 -8.40 -4.92
N SER A 66 1.17 -8.23 -4.90
CA SER A 66 1.94 -8.17 -3.65
C SER A 66 2.97 -7.07 -3.78
N ARG A 67 2.95 -6.11 -2.86
CA ARG A 67 3.89 -5.00 -2.81
C ARG A 67 4.30 -4.76 -1.36
N SER A 68 5.60 -4.60 -1.16
CA SER A 68 6.17 -4.06 0.06
C SER A 68 6.81 -2.72 -0.26
N MET A 69 6.53 -1.70 0.56
CA MET A 69 7.05 -0.35 0.39
C MET A 69 7.70 0.10 1.69
N MET A 70 8.99 0.46 1.60
CA MET A 70 9.69 1.11 2.70
C MET A 70 9.34 2.59 2.73
N LEU A 71 8.98 3.09 3.91
CA LEU A 71 8.60 4.47 4.15
C LEU A 71 9.82 5.29 4.57
N PRO A 72 9.98 6.53 4.05
CA PRO A 72 11.15 7.36 4.36
C PRO A 72 11.12 7.96 5.77
N ALA A 73 9.98 7.91 6.46
CA ALA A 73 9.84 8.30 7.86
C ALA A 73 8.92 7.33 8.60
N LYS A 74 9.00 7.35 9.93
CA LYS A 74 8.14 6.51 10.75
C LYS A 74 6.69 6.98 10.71
N ILE A 75 5.76 6.04 10.70
CA ILE A 75 4.31 6.28 10.81
C ILE A 75 3.77 5.81 12.16
N LYS A 76 2.50 6.12 12.42
CA LYS A 76 1.70 5.58 13.52
C LYS A 76 0.79 4.45 12.99
N PRO A 77 1.19 3.17 13.10
CA PRO A 77 0.43 2.05 12.53
C PRO A 77 -1.04 2.00 12.98
N GLU A 78 -1.29 2.37 14.24
CA GLU A 78 -2.61 2.40 14.89
C GLU A 78 -3.57 3.47 14.33
N GLU A 79 -3.05 4.49 13.64
CA GLU A 79 -3.85 5.56 13.02
C GLU A 79 -3.98 5.39 11.49
N VAL A 80 -3.47 4.29 10.92
CA VAL A 80 -3.56 4.03 9.48
C VAL A 80 -5.00 3.74 9.08
N SER A 81 -5.42 4.29 7.95
CA SER A 81 -6.75 4.03 7.37
C SER A 81 -6.65 3.71 5.89
N ALA A 82 -7.58 2.88 5.41
CA ALA A 82 -7.68 2.50 4.01
C ALA A 82 -9.10 2.69 3.50
N THR A 83 -9.23 3.21 2.28
CA THR A 83 -10.51 3.35 1.59
C THR A 83 -10.40 2.80 0.18
N TYR A 84 -11.45 2.14 -0.28
CA TYR A 84 -11.52 1.65 -1.65
C TYR A 84 -12.80 2.15 -2.30
N LYS A 85 -12.63 2.97 -3.34
CA LYS A 85 -13.72 3.68 -4.01
C LYS A 85 -13.44 3.76 -5.50
N LYS A 86 -14.42 3.36 -6.31
CA LYS A 86 -14.36 3.43 -7.79
C LYS A 86 -13.11 2.76 -8.39
N GLY A 87 -12.67 1.64 -7.82
CA GLY A 87 -11.51 0.89 -8.33
C GLY A 87 -10.14 1.40 -7.85
N VAL A 88 -10.09 2.40 -6.97
CA VAL A 88 -8.85 2.94 -6.42
C VAL A 88 -8.78 2.67 -4.92
N LEU A 89 -7.70 2.01 -4.50
CA LEU A 89 -7.35 1.83 -3.09
C LEU A 89 -6.51 3.03 -2.64
N THR A 90 -6.92 3.69 -1.57
CA THR A 90 -6.20 4.81 -0.95
C THR A 90 -5.88 4.45 0.49
N ILE A 91 -4.59 4.42 0.84
CA ILE A 91 -4.08 4.13 2.18
C ILE A 91 -3.45 5.41 2.71
N THR A 92 -3.94 5.89 3.86
CA THR A 92 -3.42 7.10 4.53
C THR A 92 -2.68 6.67 5.80
N MET A 93 -1.42 7.05 5.89
CA MET A 93 -0.50 6.64 6.96
C MET A 93 0.06 7.88 7.67
N PRO A 94 -0.52 8.29 8.82
CA PRO A 94 -0.04 9.43 9.58
C PRO A 94 1.40 9.26 10.04
N LYS A 95 2.23 10.27 9.84
CA LYS A 95 3.63 10.28 10.27
C LYS A 95 3.72 10.39 11.78
N LYS A 96 4.71 9.73 12.37
CA LYS A 96 5.13 10.02 13.74
C LYS A 96 5.81 11.38 13.75
N VAL A 97 5.31 12.27 14.60
CA VAL A 97 6.02 13.51 14.93
C VAL A 97 7.35 13.10 15.58
N PRO A 98 8.50 13.60 15.13
CA PRO A 98 9.76 13.32 15.80
C PRO A 98 9.68 13.85 17.23
N GLU A 99 9.73 12.97 18.23
CA GLU A 99 10.06 13.39 19.59
C GLU A 99 11.45 14.03 19.53
N ALA A 100 11.52 15.35 19.66
CA ALA A 100 12.78 16.08 19.65
C ALA A 100 13.59 15.75 20.90
N LYS A 101 14.25 14.58 20.92
CA LYS A 101 15.21 14.21 21.95
C LYS A 101 16.53 14.87 21.61
N LYS A 102 16.78 16.02 22.24
CA LYS A 102 18.09 16.67 22.23
C LYS A 102 19.07 15.80 23.01
N THR A 103 20.02 15.18 22.33
CA THR A 103 21.13 14.47 22.99
C THR A 103 22.32 15.40 23.09
N LYS A 104 22.84 15.61 24.31
CA LYS A 104 24.12 16.33 24.49
C LYS A 104 25.25 15.44 23.98
N VAL A 105 26.03 15.95 23.02
CA VAL A 105 27.22 15.28 22.51
C VAL A 105 28.44 15.87 23.22
N PRO A 106 29.18 15.10 24.04
CA PRO A 106 30.41 15.58 24.66
C PRO A 106 31.54 15.67 23.62
N VAL A 107 32.26 16.79 23.60
CA VAL A 107 33.49 16.95 22.81
C VAL A 107 34.66 16.41 23.63
N LYS A 108 35.39 15.43 23.08
CA LYS A 108 36.63 14.93 23.68
C LYS A 108 37.82 15.72 23.12
N SER A 109 38.71 16.19 23.99
CA SER A 109 40.02 16.68 23.58
C SER A 109 40.94 15.50 23.28
N THR A 110 41.80 15.67 22.26
CA THR A 110 42.98 14.82 22.06
C THR A 110 44.10 15.28 22.97
#